data_AF-C6HCX5-F1
#
_entry.id   AF-C6HCX5-F1
#
_cell.length_a   1.000
_cell.length_b   1.000
_cell.length_c   1.000
_cell.angle_alpha   90.00
_cell.angle_beta   90.00
_cell.angle_gamma   90.00
#
_symmetry.space_group_name_H-M   'P 1'
#
loop_
_entity.id
_entity.type
_entity.pdbx_description
1 polymer ?
#
loop_
_entity_poly.entity_id
_entity_poly.type
_entity_poly.pdbx_seq_one_letter_code
_entity_poly.pdbx_strand_id
1 'polypeptide(L)'
;MPTAQETPLLAKMGPPLHGDPSKRKAKIKRQWYRQLKRLVSLLDEIPDRPLLDRAEQQRLGIRLLNSSCAGVDDSPYPEPEMRFFTPILPENLPISPCCPSFWTGKGASPHKSLWPRTPFPHPIGDKELEAYYDGWDLSALITSHLRQLHSGGYHSPWQHTNSGVPRRRGAIYCERGGEQKFLVRDVFDMFSKRKPHQILLMVSSHPIVEGDSLLRSELLAMTSYMKWKMRVMEREQSLVCPVMVISIMTPYKVRILQGHFDGVLNVHVSKVFDFAVDDHEPVMNTIIGYLRSIPHGDTALSTRFPILRHVSDENNEKDADEAKKEADKKEADKAKENEMAETRASES
;
A
#
# COMPACT_ATOMS: atom_id res chain seq x y z
N MET A 1 -25.59 -67.50 6.31
CA MET A 1 -25.51 -66.04 6.49
C MET A 1 -24.77 -65.46 5.29
N PRO A 2 -25.38 -64.60 4.47
CA PRO A 2 -24.72 -64.06 3.29
C PRO A 2 -23.94 -62.79 3.65
N THR A 3 -22.68 -62.76 3.22
CA THR A 3 -21.76 -61.62 3.26
C THR A 3 -22.15 -60.57 2.21
N ALA A 4 -22.46 -59.36 2.67
CA ALA A 4 -22.70 -58.20 1.81
C ALA A 4 -21.36 -57.70 1.23
N GLN A 5 -21.26 -57.65 -0.09
CA GLN A 5 -20.16 -57.02 -0.81
C GLN A 5 -20.44 -55.52 -0.94
N GLU A 6 -19.57 -54.68 -0.39
CA GLU A 6 -19.60 -53.23 -0.59
C GLU A 6 -19.05 -52.88 -1.97
N THR A 7 -19.89 -52.28 -2.81
CA THR A 7 -19.51 -51.75 -4.11
C THR A 7 -18.78 -50.42 -3.93
N PRO A 8 -17.56 -50.22 -4.49
CA PRO A 8 -16.89 -48.94 -4.40
C PRO A 8 -17.62 -47.92 -5.27
N LEU A 9 -18.12 -46.85 -4.63
CA LEU A 9 -18.66 -45.68 -5.31
C LEU A 9 -17.53 -44.98 -6.07
N LEU A 10 -17.38 -45.33 -7.35
CA LEU A 10 -16.51 -44.65 -8.29
C LEU A 10 -17.03 -43.21 -8.46
N ALA A 11 -16.44 -42.27 -7.74
CA ALA A 11 -16.73 -40.85 -7.89
C ALA A 11 -16.42 -40.45 -9.34
N LYS A 12 -17.47 -40.23 -10.15
CA LYS A 12 -17.36 -39.65 -11.49
C LYS A 12 -16.75 -38.25 -11.33
N MET A 13 -15.43 -38.17 -11.49
CA MET A 13 -14.76 -36.89 -11.68
C MET A 13 -15.28 -36.32 -13.00
N GLY A 14 -16.04 -35.22 -12.91
CA GLY A 14 -16.50 -34.48 -14.08
C GLY A 14 -15.31 -34.07 -14.96
N PRO A 15 -15.54 -33.88 -16.27
CA PRO A 15 -14.47 -33.53 -17.20
C PRO A 15 -13.73 -32.28 -16.72
N PRO A 16 -12.38 -32.27 -16.77
CA PRO A 16 -11.59 -31.12 -16.36
C PRO A 16 -12.03 -29.92 -17.20
N LEU A 17 -12.47 -28.85 -16.53
CA LEU A 17 -12.76 -27.57 -17.16
C LEU A 17 -11.47 -27.03 -17.80
N HIS A 18 -11.25 -27.32 -19.09
CA HIS A 18 -10.14 -26.85 -19.92
C HIS A 18 -10.25 -25.35 -20.23
N GLY A 19 -10.37 -24.51 -19.20
CA GLY A 19 -10.20 -23.08 -19.34
C GLY A 19 -8.70 -22.75 -19.39
N ASP A 20 -8.29 -21.93 -20.36
CA ASP A 20 -6.95 -21.35 -20.39
C ASP A 20 -6.68 -20.61 -19.06
N PRO A 21 -5.70 -21.07 -18.25
CA PRO A 21 -5.42 -20.50 -16.93
C PRO A 21 -5.06 -19.01 -17.01
N SER A 22 -4.49 -18.55 -18.13
CA SER A 22 -4.19 -17.15 -18.38
C SER A 22 -5.46 -16.30 -18.47
N LYS A 23 -6.47 -16.77 -19.23
CA LYS A 23 -7.77 -16.08 -19.36
C LYS A 23 -8.50 -16.00 -18.02
N ARG A 24 -8.48 -17.08 -17.24
CA ARG A 24 -9.09 -17.10 -15.89
C ARG A 24 -8.40 -16.10 -14.97
N LYS A 25 -7.07 -16.06 -14.98
CA LYS A 25 -6.26 -15.12 -14.18
C LYS A 25 -6.56 -13.67 -14.54
N ALA A 26 -6.63 -13.36 -15.84
CA ALA A 26 -7.00 -12.02 -16.32
C ALA A 26 -8.41 -11.62 -15.86
N LYS A 27 -9.39 -12.54 -15.88
CA LYS A 27 -10.76 -12.29 -15.38
C LYS A 27 -10.75 -11.95 -13.88
N ILE A 28 -10.06 -12.74 -13.07
CA ILE A 28 -9.93 -12.52 -11.61
C ILE A 28 -9.29 -11.16 -11.35
N LYS A 29 -8.18 -10.83 -12.02
CA LYS A 29 -7.48 -9.56 -11.85
C LYS A 29 -8.38 -8.35 -12.15
N ARG A 30 -9.17 -8.40 -13.23
CA ARG A 30 -10.15 -7.35 -13.57
C ARG A 30 -11.27 -7.24 -12.54
N GLN A 31 -11.76 -8.36 -12.02
CA GLN A 31 -12.76 -8.37 -10.95
C GLN A 31 -12.21 -7.70 -9.68
N TRP A 32 -11.01 -8.10 -9.25
CA TRP A 32 -10.37 -7.53 -8.06
C TRP A 32 -10.05 -6.05 -8.23
N TYR A 33 -9.59 -5.64 -9.40
CA TYR A 33 -9.40 -4.22 -9.69
C TYR A 33 -10.70 -3.41 -9.56
N ARG A 34 -11.84 -3.93 -10.06
CA ARG A 34 -13.15 -3.30 -9.89
C ARG A 34 -13.57 -3.22 -8.41
N GLN A 35 -13.40 -4.30 -7.66
CA GLN A 35 -13.71 -4.34 -6.22
C GLN A 35 -12.85 -3.34 -5.44
N LEU A 36 -11.54 -3.30 -5.69
CA LEU A 36 -10.63 -2.35 -5.06
C LEU A 36 -10.96 -0.90 -5.45
N LYS A 37 -11.32 -0.66 -6.72
CA LYS A 37 -11.80 0.66 -7.17
C LYS A 37 -13.05 1.09 -6.39
N ARG A 38 -14.02 0.20 -6.21
CA ARG A 38 -15.22 0.44 -5.41
C ARG A 38 -14.88 0.73 -3.95
N LEU A 39 -13.96 -0.04 -3.35
CA LEU A 39 -13.51 0.20 -1.97
C LEU A 39 -12.90 1.60 -1.81
N VAL A 40 -12.04 2.03 -2.73
CA VAL A 40 -11.48 3.39 -2.69
C VAL A 40 -12.59 4.44 -2.78
N SER A 41 -13.57 4.27 -3.67
CA SER A 41 -14.72 5.18 -3.76
C SER A 41 -15.53 5.23 -2.47
N LEU A 42 -15.79 4.08 -1.83
CA LEU A 42 -16.49 4.03 -0.54
C LEU A 42 -15.70 4.72 0.58
N LEU A 43 -14.37 4.63 0.57
CA LEU A 43 -13.53 5.36 1.53
C LEU A 43 -13.52 6.87 1.25
N ASP A 44 -13.57 7.29 -0.01
CA ASP A 44 -13.67 8.71 -0.41
C ASP A 44 -15.03 9.33 -0.02
N GLU A 45 -16.10 8.53 0.02
CA GLU A 45 -17.47 8.97 0.34
C GLU A 45 -17.74 9.18 1.84
N ILE A 46 -16.78 8.87 2.72
CA ILE A 46 -16.93 9.01 4.17
C ILE A 46 -15.95 10.07 4.72
N PRO A 47 -16.04 11.34 4.29
CA PRO A 47 -15.07 12.37 4.66
C PRO A 47 -15.08 12.69 6.16
N ASP A 48 -16.22 12.58 6.84
CA ASP A 48 -16.34 13.05 8.23
C ASP A 48 -15.92 12.02 9.28
N ARG A 49 -15.50 10.82 8.86
CA ARG A 49 -15.08 9.75 9.77
C ARG A 49 -13.62 9.39 9.51
N PRO A 50 -12.69 9.96 10.28
CA PRO A 50 -11.27 9.65 10.14
C PRO A 50 -10.92 8.27 10.71
N LEU A 51 -11.71 7.78 11.67
CA LEU A 51 -11.55 6.50 12.33
C LEU A 51 -12.57 5.50 11.78
N LEU A 52 -12.09 4.33 11.37
CA LEU A 52 -12.97 3.22 10.97
C LEU A 52 -13.05 2.19 12.10
N ASP A 53 -14.22 2.10 12.72
CA ASP A 53 -14.51 1.10 13.74
C ASP A 53 -14.66 -0.31 13.13
N ARG A 54 -14.82 -1.32 13.99
CA ARG A 54 -14.93 -2.72 13.55
C ARG A 54 -16.16 -2.95 12.65
N ALA A 55 -17.27 -2.26 12.90
CA ALA A 55 -18.49 -2.42 12.11
C ALA A 55 -18.30 -1.83 10.70
N GLU A 56 -17.64 -0.68 10.60
CA GLU A 56 -17.29 -0.06 9.32
C GLU A 56 -16.26 -0.88 8.55
N GLN A 57 -15.23 -1.39 9.23
CA GLN A 57 -14.25 -2.30 8.63
C GLN A 57 -14.94 -3.53 8.04
N GLN A 58 -15.86 -4.17 8.77
CA GLN A 58 -16.64 -5.31 8.29
C GLN A 58 -17.53 -4.93 7.09
N ARG A 59 -18.24 -3.79 7.17
CA ARG A 59 -19.09 -3.27 6.09
C ARG A 59 -18.30 -3.02 4.81
N LEU A 60 -17.06 -2.58 4.93
CA LEU A 60 -16.15 -2.32 3.81
C LEU A 60 -15.41 -3.58 3.32
N GLY A 61 -15.61 -4.73 3.96
CA GLY A 61 -14.88 -5.96 3.61
C GLY A 61 -13.39 -5.87 3.92
N ILE A 62 -13.03 -5.21 5.02
CA ILE A 62 -11.67 -5.12 5.54
C ILE A 62 -11.51 -6.17 6.62
N ARG A 63 -10.46 -6.99 6.51
CA ARG A 63 -10.10 -8.04 7.46
C ARG A 63 -8.82 -7.64 8.18
N LEU A 64 -8.90 -7.45 9.49
CA LEU A 64 -7.73 -7.38 10.36
C LEU A 64 -7.21 -8.79 10.66
N LEU A 65 -5.92 -9.02 10.45
CA LEU A 65 -5.29 -10.32 10.68
C LEU A 65 -4.89 -10.51 12.15
N ASN A 66 -4.65 -9.42 12.88
CA ASN A 66 -4.00 -9.43 14.19
C ASN A 66 -4.94 -9.75 15.37
N SER A 67 -6.16 -10.22 15.09
CA SER A 67 -7.21 -10.32 16.09
C SER A 67 -7.14 -11.62 16.94
N SER A 68 -6.03 -12.38 16.91
CA SER A 68 -5.80 -13.42 17.92
C SER A 68 -5.29 -12.80 19.22
N CYS A 69 -6.22 -12.14 19.92
CA CYS A 69 -6.10 -11.90 21.33
C CYS A 69 -5.92 -13.26 22.05
N ALA A 70 -4.98 -13.32 23.00
CA ALA A 70 -4.67 -14.40 23.95
C ALA A 70 -3.48 -15.32 23.60
N GLY A 71 -2.27 -14.78 23.79
CA GLY A 71 -1.04 -15.56 23.96
C GLY A 71 0.11 -14.60 24.18
N VAL A 72 0.48 -14.39 25.44
CA VAL A 72 1.62 -13.54 25.86
C VAL A 72 2.90 -14.23 25.38
N ASP A 73 3.29 -13.97 24.15
CA ASP A 73 4.65 -14.23 23.69
C ASP A 73 5.24 -12.84 23.43
N ASP A 74 6.10 -12.38 24.35
CA ASP A 74 6.75 -11.06 24.33
C ASP A 74 7.75 -10.90 23.15
N SER A 75 7.65 -11.76 22.13
CA SER A 75 8.37 -11.58 20.88
C SER A 75 7.89 -10.31 20.18
N PRO A 76 8.78 -9.35 19.88
CA PRO A 76 8.44 -8.19 19.06
C PRO A 76 8.03 -8.54 17.62
N TYR A 77 8.09 -9.82 17.23
CA TYR A 77 7.78 -10.34 15.91
C TYR A 77 6.86 -11.56 16.00
N PRO A 78 5.52 -11.42 15.90
CA PRO A 78 4.62 -12.56 15.78
C PRO A 78 4.84 -13.27 14.43
N GLU A 79 5.35 -14.50 14.48
CA GLU A 79 5.96 -15.19 13.33
C GLU A 79 5.06 -15.68 12.17
N PRO A 80 3.73 -15.92 12.24
CA PRO A 80 3.06 -16.59 11.10
C PRO A 80 2.41 -15.68 10.03
N GLU A 81 2.16 -14.39 10.29
CA GLU A 81 1.21 -13.62 9.46
C GLU A 81 1.81 -12.50 8.60
N MET A 82 3.11 -12.24 8.69
CA MET A 82 3.78 -11.33 7.75
C MET A 82 3.99 -12.02 6.40
N ARG A 83 2.95 -12.08 5.56
CA ARG A 83 2.97 -12.85 4.30
C ARG A 83 3.87 -12.29 3.20
N PHE A 84 4.14 -10.98 3.22
CA PHE A 84 4.73 -10.29 2.08
C PHE A 84 5.98 -9.46 2.40
N PHE A 85 6.24 -9.16 3.67
CA PHE A 85 7.36 -8.34 4.09
C PHE A 85 8.00 -8.93 5.35
N THR A 86 9.29 -9.28 5.30
CA THR A 86 10.06 -9.65 6.50
C THR A 86 10.92 -8.46 6.90
N PRO A 87 10.67 -7.77 8.03
CA PRO A 87 11.55 -6.71 8.48
C PRO A 87 12.95 -7.26 8.78
N ILE A 88 13.99 -6.46 8.54
CA ILE A 88 15.33 -6.79 9.05
C ILE A 88 15.30 -6.54 10.55
N LEU A 89 15.62 -7.57 11.34
CA LEU A 89 15.70 -7.45 12.80
C LEU A 89 16.81 -6.46 13.21
N PRO A 90 16.67 -5.69 14.29
CA PRO A 90 17.67 -4.73 14.76
C PRO A 90 19.08 -5.30 14.87
N GLU A 91 19.22 -6.52 15.36
CA GLU A 91 20.49 -7.26 15.48
C GLU A 91 21.10 -7.66 14.14
N ASN A 92 20.29 -7.70 13.08
CA ASN A 92 20.70 -7.98 11.71
C ASN A 92 20.89 -6.71 10.89
N LEU A 93 20.65 -5.53 11.47
CA LEU A 93 21.08 -4.28 10.84
C LEU A 93 22.60 -4.24 10.89
N PRO A 94 23.26 -3.90 9.77
CA PRO A 94 24.71 -3.96 9.70
C PRO A 94 25.39 -2.97 10.67
N ILE A 95 24.68 -1.89 10.97
CA ILE A 95 25.05 -0.87 11.92
C ILE A 95 23.77 -0.13 12.29
N SER A 96 23.68 0.30 13.55
CA SER A 96 22.57 1.12 13.99
C SER A 96 22.48 2.38 13.11
N PRO A 97 21.32 2.71 12.51
CA PRO A 97 21.09 4.01 11.89
C PRO A 97 21.44 5.19 12.82
N CYS A 98 21.32 4.99 14.14
CA CYS A 98 21.65 5.98 15.16
C CYS A 98 23.14 5.96 15.58
N CYS A 99 23.97 5.09 14.98
CA CYS A 99 25.36 4.94 15.38
C CYS A 99 26.11 6.28 15.27
N PRO A 100 26.80 6.74 16.32
CA PRO A 100 27.48 8.03 16.33
C PRO A 100 28.44 8.23 15.16
N SER A 101 29.08 7.18 14.64
CA SER A 101 30.02 7.26 13.51
C SER A 101 29.41 7.85 12.22
N PHE A 102 28.09 7.72 12.03
CA PHE A 102 27.38 8.36 10.92
C PHE A 102 27.14 9.86 11.12
N TRP A 103 27.21 10.32 12.37
CA TRP A 103 26.79 11.66 12.77
C TRP A 103 27.95 12.51 13.31
N THR A 104 29.09 11.91 13.66
CA THR A 104 30.32 12.60 14.10
C THR A 104 31.11 13.17 12.93
N GLY A 105 30.54 14.11 12.18
CA GLY A 105 31.31 15.10 11.43
C GLY A 105 31.97 16.09 12.41
N LYS A 106 33.11 16.70 12.04
CA LYS A 106 33.82 17.69 12.88
C LYS A 106 32.87 18.80 13.34
N GLY A 107 32.34 18.71 14.56
CA GLY A 107 31.47 19.71 15.19
C GLY A 107 30.00 19.32 15.40
N ALA A 108 29.55 18.13 14.99
CA ALA A 108 28.17 17.69 15.22
C ALA A 108 28.01 17.08 16.61
N SER A 109 27.06 17.63 17.39
CA SER A 109 26.68 17.14 18.72
C SER A 109 26.13 15.71 18.63
N PRO A 110 26.33 14.88 19.68
CA PRO A 110 25.81 13.52 19.73
C PRO A 110 24.30 13.49 19.44
N HIS A 111 23.88 12.47 18.71
CA HIS A 111 22.52 12.07 18.29
C HIS A 111 21.32 12.63 19.12
N LYS A 112 21.48 12.82 20.43
CA LYS A 112 20.55 13.57 21.31
C LYS A 112 20.16 14.98 20.82
N SER A 113 21.00 15.66 20.03
CA SER A 113 20.68 16.99 19.48
C SER A 113 19.97 16.99 18.13
N LEU A 114 19.92 15.84 17.43
CA LEU A 114 19.23 15.71 16.14
C LEU A 114 17.75 15.37 16.30
N TRP A 115 17.33 15.03 17.52
CA TRP A 115 15.93 14.97 17.86
C TRP A 115 15.38 16.39 17.98
N PRO A 116 14.37 16.79 17.19
CA PRO A 116 13.77 18.09 17.37
C PRO A 116 13.00 18.06 18.69
N ARG A 117 13.64 18.47 19.79
CA ARG A 117 12.92 18.86 21.02
C ARG A 117 12.16 20.17 20.81
N THR A 118 12.52 20.91 19.76
CA THR A 118 11.87 22.11 19.28
C THR A 118 11.61 21.94 17.79
N PRO A 119 10.39 22.22 17.28
CA PRO A 119 10.11 22.28 15.84
C PRO A 119 11.19 23.11 15.15
N PHE A 120 11.65 22.69 13.97
CA PHE A 120 12.61 23.49 13.21
C PHE A 120 12.04 24.90 13.06
N PRO A 121 12.78 25.96 13.47
CA PRO A 121 12.16 27.28 13.55
C PRO A 121 11.67 27.78 12.19
N HIS A 122 12.21 27.33 11.05
CA HIS A 122 11.81 27.83 9.72
C HIS A 122 11.71 26.69 8.69
N PRO A 123 10.61 26.58 7.91
CA PRO A 123 10.51 25.63 6.82
C PRO A 123 11.40 26.03 5.63
N ILE A 124 12.11 25.06 5.07
CA ILE A 124 12.97 25.17 3.87
C ILE A 124 12.21 24.47 2.72
N GLY A 125 11.47 25.20 1.88
CA GLY A 125 10.79 24.59 0.71
C GLY A 125 9.42 25.20 0.40
N ASP A 126 8.51 24.45 -0.23
CA ASP A 126 7.10 24.84 -0.43
C ASP A 126 6.40 24.91 0.95
N LYS A 127 6.62 26.03 1.64
CA LYS A 127 6.57 26.20 3.11
C LYS A 127 5.23 25.95 3.77
N GLU A 128 4.12 26.13 3.05
CA GLU A 128 2.78 26.01 3.63
C GLU A 128 2.36 24.56 3.83
N LEU A 129 2.82 23.66 2.95
CA LEU A 129 2.45 22.25 3.02
C LEU A 129 3.21 21.51 4.12
N GLU A 130 4.50 21.82 4.25
CA GLU A 130 5.38 21.15 5.21
C GLU A 130 5.08 21.58 6.65
N ALA A 131 4.73 22.85 6.86
CA ALA A 131 4.31 23.37 8.16
C ALA A 131 2.95 22.82 8.64
N TYR A 132 2.16 22.21 7.75
CA TYR A 132 0.84 21.68 8.09
C TYR A 132 0.90 20.33 8.83
N TYR A 133 1.96 19.55 8.60
CA TYR A 133 2.07 18.20 9.16
C TYR A 133 3.10 18.12 10.28
N ASP A 134 2.60 18.01 11.50
CA ASP A 134 3.38 17.78 12.73
C ASP A 134 4.36 16.60 12.64
N GLY A 135 4.07 15.59 11.80
CA GLY A 135 4.93 14.42 11.55
C GLY A 135 6.07 14.63 10.54
N TRP A 136 6.18 15.80 9.92
CA TRP A 136 7.12 16.05 8.81
C TRP A 136 8.59 15.87 9.22
N ASP A 137 8.99 16.44 10.36
CA ASP A 137 10.38 16.38 10.82
C ASP A 137 10.80 14.94 11.13
N LEU A 138 9.92 14.15 11.76
CA LEU A 138 10.17 12.74 12.01
C LEU A 138 10.33 11.96 10.70
N SER A 139 9.48 12.22 9.71
CA SER A 139 9.61 11.60 8.39
C SER A 139 10.95 11.95 7.72
N ALA A 140 11.38 13.22 7.81
CA ALA A 140 12.65 13.68 7.27
C ALA A 140 13.82 12.97 7.95
N LEU A 141 13.73 12.83 9.28
CA LEU A 141 14.75 12.19 10.11
C LEU A 141 14.88 10.70 9.76
N ILE A 142 13.76 9.96 9.68
CA ILE A 142 13.74 8.54 9.27
C ILE A 142 14.38 8.37 7.89
N THR A 143 13.97 9.20 6.91
CA THR A 143 14.52 9.13 5.54
C THR A 143 16.01 9.49 5.51
N SER A 144 16.47 10.43 6.35
CA SER A 144 17.89 10.77 6.50
C SER A 144 18.70 9.58 7.02
N HIS A 145 18.23 8.90 8.08
CA HIS A 145 18.86 7.69 8.62
C HIS A 145 18.97 6.58 7.57
N LEU A 146 17.89 6.37 6.79
CA LEU A 146 17.90 5.39 5.71
C LEU A 146 18.94 5.74 4.63
N ARG A 147 19.07 7.02 4.25
CA ARG A 147 20.08 7.47 3.26
C ARG A 147 21.51 7.26 3.75
N GLN A 148 21.79 7.52 5.03
CA GLN A 148 23.13 7.32 5.58
C GLN A 148 23.57 5.86 5.50
N LEU A 149 22.66 4.92 5.76
CA LEU A 149 22.93 3.49 5.58
C LEU A 149 23.26 3.14 4.12
N HIS A 150 22.56 3.73 3.15
CA HIS A 150 22.88 3.53 1.74
C HIS A 150 24.26 4.09 1.38
N SER A 151 24.64 5.26 1.89
CA SER A 151 25.97 5.84 1.70
C SER A 151 27.09 4.98 2.29
N GLY A 152 26.81 4.22 3.35
CA GLY A 152 27.72 3.26 3.97
C GLY A 152 27.91 1.95 3.19
N GLY A 153 27.38 1.84 1.96
CA GLY A 153 27.52 0.63 1.12
C GLY A 153 26.46 -0.44 1.35
N TYR A 154 25.47 -0.18 2.21
CA TYR A 154 24.40 -1.13 2.50
C TYR A 154 23.23 -0.97 1.54
N HIS A 155 23.39 -1.48 0.32
CA HIS A 155 22.37 -1.36 -0.72
C HIS A 155 21.04 -2.04 -0.35
N SER A 156 19.95 -1.34 -0.63
CA SER A 156 18.58 -1.84 -0.51
C SER A 156 18.03 -2.19 -1.90
N PRO A 157 17.26 -3.27 -2.07
CA PRO A 157 16.57 -3.55 -3.33
C PRO A 157 15.42 -2.58 -3.59
N TRP A 158 15.03 -1.79 -2.59
CA TRP A 158 13.98 -0.79 -2.70
C TRP A 158 14.47 0.45 -3.43
N GLN A 159 13.73 0.86 -4.46
CA GLN A 159 13.99 2.09 -5.17
C GLN A 159 13.12 3.21 -4.61
N HIS A 160 13.75 4.28 -4.14
CA HIS A 160 13.03 5.48 -3.74
C HIS A 160 12.44 6.16 -4.98
N THR A 161 11.13 6.33 -4.96
CA THR A 161 10.36 7.01 -6.00
C THR A 161 9.61 8.16 -5.37
N ASN A 162 9.63 9.31 -6.04
CA ASN A 162 8.89 10.47 -5.57
C ASN A 162 7.38 10.23 -5.73
N SER A 163 6.59 10.62 -4.74
CA SER A 163 5.12 10.54 -4.78
C SER A 163 4.49 11.41 -5.87
N GLY A 164 5.23 12.42 -6.37
CA GLY A 164 4.81 13.35 -7.42
C GLY A 164 4.97 12.87 -8.87
N VAL A 165 5.77 11.82 -9.16
CA VAL A 165 6.08 11.42 -10.55
C VAL A 165 6.10 9.89 -10.74
N PRO A 166 5.15 9.31 -11.52
CA PRO A 166 3.94 9.96 -12.03
C PRO A 166 3.03 10.38 -10.87
N ARG A 167 2.21 11.43 -11.02
CA ARG A 167 1.22 11.84 -10.00
C ARG A 167 0.34 10.63 -9.62
N ARG A 168 0.56 10.08 -8.42
CA ARG A 168 -0.21 8.93 -7.93
C ARG A 168 -1.44 9.47 -7.22
N ARG A 169 -2.64 9.20 -7.72
CA ARG A 169 -3.88 9.46 -6.95
C ARG A 169 -3.75 8.68 -5.64
N GLY A 170 -3.79 9.37 -4.50
CA GLY A 170 -3.52 8.80 -3.17
C GLY A 170 -2.17 9.19 -2.55
N ALA A 171 -1.28 9.88 -3.29
CA ALA A 171 -0.07 10.47 -2.73
C ALA A 171 -0.36 11.67 -1.81
N ILE A 172 -1.38 12.43 -2.15
CA ILE A 172 -1.84 13.62 -1.44
C ILE A 172 -3.35 13.51 -1.36
N TYR A 173 -3.93 13.73 -0.19
CA TYR A 173 -5.38 13.78 -0.02
C TYR A 173 -5.78 15.06 0.69
N CYS A 174 -6.60 15.84 -0.02
CA CYS A 174 -7.31 16.99 0.52
C CYS A 174 -8.78 16.61 0.65
N GLU A 175 -9.38 16.88 1.81
CA GLU A 175 -10.84 16.77 1.96
C GLU A 175 -11.56 17.82 1.10
N ARG A 176 -12.85 17.58 0.83
CA ARG A 176 -13.74 18.61 0.24
C ARG A 176 -13.80 19.79 1.22
N GLY A 177 -13.01 20.83 0.95
CA GLY A 177 -12.76 21.93 1.88
C GLY A 177 -11.31 22.43 1.85
N GLY A 178 -10.39 21.67 1.22
CA GLY A 178 -9.00 22.09 1.00
C GLY A 178 -8.03 21.68 2.10
N GLU A 179 -8.51 21.17 3.23
CA GLU A 179 -7.62 20.67 4.30
C GLU A 179 -6.98 19.35 3.90
N GLN A 180 -5.64 19.32 3.92
CA GLN A 180 -4.88 18.12 3.59
C GLN A 180 -4.72 17.25 4.82
N LYS A 181 -5.39 16.11 4.90
CA LYS A 181 -5.34 15.29 6.14
C LYS A 181 -4.18 14.29 6.18
N PHE A 182 -3.59 13.99 5.03
CA PHE A 182 -2.38 13.16 4.95
C PHE A 182 -1.59 13.36 3.67
N LEU A 183 -0.30 13.02 3.76
CA LEU A 183 0.67 13.06 2.68
C LEU A 183 1.54 11.81 2.71
N VAL A 184 1.60 11.10 1.58
CA VAL A 184 2.61 10.06 1.33
C VAL A 184 3.86 10.75 0.81
N ARG A 185 4.82 10.96 1.71
CA ARG A 185 6.04 11.72 1.42
C ARG A 185 7.01 10.91 0.59
N ASP A 186 7.34 9.71 1.05
CA ASP A 186 8.32 8.84 0.41
C ASP A 186 7.66 7.52 -0.01
N VAL A 187 7.99 7.06 -1.21
CA VAL A 187 7.54 5.77 -1.73
C VAL A 187 8.75 4.93 -2.10
N PHE A 188 8.79 3.71 -1.61
CA PHE A 188 9.84 2.76 -1.90
C PHE A 188 9.24 1.62 -2.73
N ASP A 189 9.58 1.59 -4.01
CA ASP A 189 9.05 0.64 -4.98
C ASP A 189 10.01 -0.55 -5.16
N MET A 190 9.44 -1.75 -5.19
CA MET A 190 10.11 -2.92 -5.72
C MET A 190 9.77 -3.04 -7.21
N PHE A 191 10.76 -2.80 -8.09
CA PHE A 191 10.61 -2.88 -9.54
C PHE A 191 10.83 -4.30 -10.07
N SER A 192 10.17 -5.28 -9.46
CA SER A 192 10.18 -6.67 -9.90
C SER A 192 8.81 -7.09 -10.40
N LYS A 193 8.77 -7.67 -11.61
CA LYS A 193 7.54 -8.22 -12.22
C LYS A 193 6.84 -9.24 -11.32
N ARG A 194 7.63 -9.95 -10.51
CA ARG A 194 7.18 -11.00 -9.58
C ARG A 194 7.01 -10.52 -8.13
N LYS A 195 7.43 -9.29 -7.81
CA LYS A 195 7.34 -8.73 -6.46
C LYS A 195 6.87 -7.27 -6.55
N PRO A 196 5.58 -7.04 -6.83
CA PRO A 196 4.97 -5.70 -6.96
C PRO A 196 4.79 -4.98 -5.61
N HIS A 197 5.75 -5.11 -4.71
CA HIS A 197 5.65 -4.58 -3.35
C HIS A 197 5.95 -3.08 -3.32
N GLN A 198 5.33 -2.38 -2.37
CA GLN A 198 5.59 -0.97 -2.11
C GLN A 198 5.63 -0.72 -0.60
N ILE A 199 6.52 0.18 -0.16
CA ILE A 199 6.50 0.75 1.20
C ILE A 199 6.21 2.24 1.07
N LEU A 200 5.24 2.72 1.84
CA LEU A 200 4.84 4.12 1.89
C LEU A 200 5.25 4.70 3.24
N LEU A 201 5.95 5.84 3.24
CA LEU A 201 6.15 6.66 4.42
C LEU A 201 5.15 7.81 4.36
N MET A 202 4.19 7.80 5.28
CA MET A 202 3.06 8.71 5.30
C MET A 202 3.08 9.55 6.58
N VAL A 203 2.73 10.83 6.44
CA VAL A 203 2.39 11.72 7.56
C VAL A 203 0.89 11.99 7.54
N SER A 204 0.24 12.00 8.70
CA SER A 204 -1.18 12.30 8.85
C SER A 204 -1.41 13.30 9.96
N SER A 205 -2.41 14.17 9.81
CA SER A 205 -2.89 15.07 10.86
C SER A 205 -4.07 14.51 11.65
N HIS A 206 -4.43 13.25 11.44
CA HIS A 206 -5.49 12.57 12.16
C HIS A 206 -5.07 12.23 13.60
N PRO A 207 -6.03 12.07 14.53
CA PRO A 207 -5.71 11.71 15.91
C PRO A 207 -4.97 10.37 16.01
N ILE A 208 -4.22 10.20 17.09
CA ILE A 208 -3.58 8.92 17.41
C ILE A 208 -4.64 7.85 17.59
N VAL A 209 -4.41 6.70 16.96
CA VAL A 209 -5.29 5.54 17.06
C VAL A 209 -4.51 4.35 17.58
N GLU A 210 -4.99 3.80 18.70
CA GLU A 210 -4.46 2.59 19.32
C GLU A 210 -5.38 1.39 19.05
N GLY A 211 -4.82 0.18 19.20
CA GLY A 211 -5.55 -1.07 19.02
C GLY A 211 -5.97 -1.34 17.56
N ASP A 212 -7.14 -1.95 17.42
CA ASP A 212 -7.66 -2.50 16.15
C ASP A 212 -8.36 -1.46 15.26
N SER A 213 -8.37 -0.19 15.64
CA SER A 213 -8.99 0.85 14.82
C SER A 213 -8.05 1.33 13.71
N LEU A 214 -8.61 1.55 12.51
CA LEU A 214 -7.87 1.94 11.31
C LEU A 214 -8.17 3.39 10.96
N LEU A 215 -7.15 4.14 10.53
CA LEU A 215 -7.37 5.47 9.99
C LEU A 215 -7.81 5.37 8.53
N ARG A 216 -8.83 6.15 8.15
CA ARG A 216 -9.29 6.25 6.77
C ARG A 216 -8.14 6.67 5.84
N SER A 217 -7.27 7.57 6.29
CA SER A 217 -6.09 8.03 5.53
C SER A 217 -5.12 6.91 5.18
N GLU A 218 -4.82 6.04 6.14
CA GLU A 218 -3.90 4.91 5.93
C GLU A 218 -4.45 3.95 4.89
N LEU A 219 -5.75 3.66 4.96
CA LEU A 219 -6.43 2.79 4.02
C LEU A 219 -6.58 3.41 2.64
N LEU A 220 -6.87 4.71 2.56
CA LEU A 220 -6.89 5.45 1.29
C LEU A 220 -5.52 5.43 0.61
N ALA A 221 -4.45 5.70 1.35
CA ALA A 221 -3.09 5.62 0.83
C ALA A 221 -2.78 4.19 0.33
N MET A 222 -2.97 3.19 1.21
CA MET A 222 -2.71 1.78 0.90
C MET A 222 -3.48 1.31 -0.35
N THR A 223 -4.80 1.43 -0.34
CA THR A 223 -5.67 0.93 -1.42
C THR A 223 -5.50 1.70 -2.73
N SER A 224 -5.20 3.00 -2.67
CA SER A 224 -4.93 3.79 -3.87
C SER A 224 -3.63 3.38 -4.56
N TYR A 225 -2.58 3.10 -3.78
CA TYR A 225 -1.31 2.60 -4.32
C TYR A 225 -1.44 1.17 -4.86
N MET A 226 -2.17 0.28 -4.16
CA MET A 226 -2.52 -1.04 -4.69
C MET A 226 -3.25 -0.94 -6.04
N LYS A 227 -4.27 -0.08 -6.13
CA LYS A 227 -5.06 0.14 -7.35
C LYS A 227 -4.18 0.65 -8.49
N TRP A 228 -3.32 1.62 -8.21
CA TRP A 228 -2.36 2.14 -9.18
C TRP A 228 -1.41 1.06 -9.67
N LYS A 229 -0.81 0.28 -8.76
CA LYS A 229 0.14 -0.79 -9.10
C LYS A 229 -0.52 -1.88 -9.94
N MET A 230 -1.75 -2.29 -9.59
CA MET A 230 -2.53 -3.26 -10.37
C MET A 230 -2.78 -2.78 -11.81
N ARG A 231 -3.02 -1.47 -12.00
CA ARG A 231 -3.21 -0.87 -13.33
C ARG A 231 -1.91 -0.83 -14.13
N VAL A 232 -0.82 -0.35 -13.52
CA VAL A 232 0.50 -0.27 -14.21
C VAL A 232 1.02 -1.66 -14.56
N MET A 233 0.72 -2.66 -13.72
CA MET A 233 1.16 -4.03 -13.89
C MET A 233 0.09 -4.92 -14.52
N GLU A 234 -0.89 -4.38 -15.27
CA GLU A 234 -2.03 -5.15 -15.80
C GLU A 234 -1.58 -6.40 -16.58
N ARG A 235 -0.51 -6.29 -17.37
CA ARG A 235 0.06 -7.38 -18.20
C ARG A 235 0.97 -8.36 -17.45
N GLU A 236 1.31 -8.05 -16.20
CA GLU A 236 2.20 -8.87 -15.39
C GLU A 236 1.46 -10.01 -14.68
N GLN A 237 2.21 -11.06 -14.35
CA GLN A 237 1.67 -12.27 -13.72
C GLN A 237 1.22 -12.07 -12.27
N SER A 238 1.51 -10.93 -11.64
CA SER A 238 1.07 -10.68 -10.27
C SER A 238 -0.44 -10.38 -10.22
N LEU A 239 -1.13 -11.03 -9.27
CA LEU A 239 -2.53 -10.78 -8.91
C LEU A 239 -2.66 -9.86 -7.70
N VAL A 240 -1.73 -9.98 -6.76
CA VAL A 240 -1.70 -9.21 -5.52
C VAL A 240 -0.60 -8.16 -5.59
N CYS A 241 -0.88 -6.97 -5.07
CA CYS A 241 0.10 -5.89 -4.91
C CYS A 241 0.22 -5.55 -3.42
N PRO A 242 1.15 -6.16 -2.67
CA PRO A 242 1.31 -5.88 -1.25
C PRO A 242 1.82 -4.45 -1.02
N VAL A 243 1.26 -3.78 -0.03
CA VAL A 243 1.67 -2.42 0.35
C VAL A 243 1.88 -2.37 1.86
N MET A 244 3.02 -1.85 2.28
CA MET A 244 3.30 -1.48 3.67
C MET A 244 3.15 0.03 3.81
N VAL A 245 2.49 0.48 4.89
CA VAL A 245 2.38 1.89 5.24
C VAL A 245 3.04 2.09 6.60
N ILE A 246 4.06 2.94 6.65
CA ILE A 246 4.63 3.47 7.89
C ILE A 246 3.95 4.83 8.10
N SER A 247 2.98 4.85 9.01
CA SER A 247 2.07 5.96 9.27
C SER A 247 2.57 6.76 10.47
N ILE A 248 3.02 7.99 10.22
CA ILE A 248 3.41 8.96 11.23
C ILE A 248 2.16 9.79 11.56
N MET A 249 1.56 9.52 12.71
CA MET A 249 0.27 10.13 13.12
C MET A 249 0.46 11.44 13.88
N THR A 250 1.59 11.60 14.56
CA THR A 250 1.99 12.81 15.30
C THR A 250 3.52 12.99 15.17
N PRO A 251 4.16 14.03 15.74
CA PRO A 251 5.60 14.19 15.66
C PRO A 251 6.40 13.01 16.23
N TYR A 252 5.77 12.16 17.05
CA TYR A 252 6.46 11.09 17.79
C TYR A 252 5.80 9.72 17.67
N LYS A 253 4.56 9.62 17.17
CA LYS A 253 3.82 8.36 17.13
C LYS A 253 3.78 7.80 15.73
N VAL A 254 4.30 6.59 15.58
CA VAL A 254 4.39 5.87 14.32
C VAL A 254 3.76 4.50 14.46
N ARG A 255 3.02 4.03 13.46
CA ARG A 255 2.62 2.63 13.37
C ARG A 255 2.78 2.10 11.97
N ILE A 256 2.87 0.79 11.87
CA ILE A 256 3.13 0.09 10.61
C ILE A 256 1.93 -0.77 10.28
N LEU A 257 1.43 -0.61 9.05
CA LEU A 257 0.38 -1.42 8.47
C LEU A 257 0.98 -2.21 7.31
N GLN A 258 0.65 -3.49 7.21
CA GLN A 258 0.93 -4.30 6.03
C GLN A 258 -0.39 -4.78 5.46
N GLY A 259 -0.64 -4.52 4.18
CA GLY A 259 -1.88 -4.93 3.55
C GLY A 259 -1.69 -5.56 2.18
N HIS A 260 -2.69 -6.34 1.81
CA HIS A 260 -2.82 -6.90 0.48
C HIS A 260 -4.30 -7.14 0.13
N PHE A 261 -4.61 -7.11 -1.17
CA PHE A 261 -5.96 -7.31 -1.69
C PHE A 261 -6.05 -8.60 -2.51
N ASP A 262 -6.89 -9.53 -2.08
CA ASP A 262 -7.16 -10.82 -2.74
C ASP A 262 -8.67 -11.04 -3.01
N GLY A 263 -9.40 -9.94 -3.23
CA GLY A 263 -10.86 -9.87 -3.25
C GLY A 263 -11.45 -9.34 -1.94
N VAL A 264 -10.66 -9.40 -0.86
CA VAL A 264 -10.89 -8.77 0.43
C VAL A 264 -9.62 -7.96 0.77
N LEU A 265 -9.76 -6.83 1.46
CA LEU A 265 -8.58 -6.10 1.95
C LEU A 265 -8.13 -6.71 3.27
N ASN A 266 -6.98 -7.38 3.27
CA ASN A 266 -6.38 -7.93 4.49
C ASN A 266 -5.34 -6.94 5.01
N VAL A 267 -5.41 -6.60 6.30
CA VAL A 267 -4.53 -5.62 6.95
C VAL A 267 -3.99 -6.20 8.26
N HIS A 268 -2.67 -6.13 8.41
CA HIS A 268 -1.96 -6.36 9.67
C HIS A 268 -1.51 -5.01 10.23
N VAL A 269 -1.68 -4.78 11.53
CA VAL A 269 -1.38 -3.51 12.20
C VAL A 269 -0.44 -3.76 13.38
N SER A 270 0.75 -3.18 13.34
CA SER A 270 1.67 -3.20 14.49
C SER A 270 1.18 -2.33 15.64
N LYS A 271 1.77 -2.51 16.82
CA LYS A 271 1.64 -1.55 17.92
C LYS A 271 2.08 -0.15 17.49
N VAL A 272 1.60 0.86 18.22
CA VAL A 272 2.11 2.23 18.06
C VAL A 272 3.48 2.33 18.71
N PHE A 273 4.46 2.76 17.92
CA PHE A 273 5.80 3.08 18.35
C PHE A 273 5.86 4.54 18.78
N ASP A 274 6.49 4.79 19.93
CA ASP A 274 6.65 6.12 20.50
C ASP A 274 8.11 6.54 20.46
N PHE A 275 8.38 7.64 19.77
CA PHE A 275 9.70 8.25 19.74
C PHE A 275 9.89 9.33 20.84
N ALA A 276 8.86 9.65 21.63
CA ALA A 276 8.95 10.54 22.78
C ALA A 276 9.56 9.82 24.00
N VAL A 277 10.69 9.14 23.80
CA VAL A 277 11.44 8.37 24.80
C VAL A 277 12.86 8.89 24.89
N ASP A 278 13.53 8.67 26.02
CA ASP A 278 14.90 9.14 26.22
C ASP A 278 15.92 8.51 25.26
N ASP A 279 15.69 7.23 24.93
CA ASP A 279 16.44 6.48 23.94
C ASP A 279 15.51 5.96 22.84
N HIS A 280 15.48 6.67 21.72
CA HIS A 280 14.67 6.32 20.56
C HIS A 280 15.39 5.41 19.56
N GLU A 281 16.66 5.04 19.81
CA GLU A 281 17.43 4.18 18.93
C GLU A 281 16.76 2.82 18.66
N PRO A 282 16.21 2.10 19.66
CA PRO A 282 15.50 0.84 19.41
C PRO A 282 14.30 1.01 18.48
N VAL A 283 13.58 2.14 18.60
CA VAL A 283 12.43 2.46 17.76
C VAL A 283 12.89 2.79 16.34
N MET A 284 13.94 3.60 16.19
CA MET A 284 14.52 3.92 14.89
C MET A 284 15.03 2.66 14.17
N ASN A 285 15.73 1.77 14.89
CA ASN A 285 16.19 0.49 14.36
C ASN A 285 15.02 -0.34 13.85
N THR A 286 13.92 -0.38 14.60
CA THR A 286 12.71 -1.07 14.19
C THR A 286 12.14 -0.48 12.89
N ILE A 287 11.91 0.84 12.82
CA ILE A 287 11.35 1.50 11.63
C ILE A 287 12.25 1.31 10.40
N ILE A 288 13.57 1.43 10.56
CA ILE A 288 14.54 1.21 9.49
C ILE A 288 14.54 -0.27 9.05
N GLY A 289 14.40 -1.20 9.98
CA GLY A 289 14.24 -2.63 9.70
C GLY A 289 13.06 -2.92 8.78
N TYR A 290 11.92 -2.25 8.99
CA TYR A 290 10.76 -2.34 8.10
C TYR A 290 10.99 -1.67 6.74
N LEU A 291 11.60 -0.47 6.70
CA LEU A 291 11.95 0.21 5.44
C LEU A 291 12.94 -0.60 4.59
N ARG A 292 13.75 -1.45 5.23
CA ARG A 292 14.68 -2.36 4.59
C ARG A 292 14.15 -3.79 4.47
N SER A 293 12.86 -4.00 4.72
CA SER A 293 12.27 -5.34 4.72
C SER A 293 12.53 -6.12 3.43
N ILE A 294 12.62 -7.43 3.55
CA ILE A 294 12.78 -8.33 2.40
C ILE A 294 11.38 -8.60 1.82
N PRO A 295 11.10 -8.25 0.55
CA PRO A 295 9.83 -8.60 -0.07
C PRO A 295 9.79 -10.10 -0.36
N HIS A 296 8.73 -10.77 0.10
CA HIS A 296 8.49 -12.19 -0.15
C HIS A 296 7.00 -12.47 -0.39
N GLY A 297 6.61 -13.75 -0.38
CA GLY A 297 5.24 -14.19 -0.64
C GLY A 297 4.96 -14.40 -2.13
N ASP A 298 3.98 -15.25 -2.42
CA ASP A 298 3.52 -15.50 -3.77
C ASP A 298 2.47 -14.45 -4.19
N THR A 299 2.89 -13.48 -4.99
CA THR A 299 1.98 -12.46 -5.55
C THR A 299 1.27 -12.93 -6.81
N ALA A 300 1.65 -14.06 -7.40
CA ALA A 300 1.00 -14.65 -8.54
C ALA A 300 -0.23 -15.48 -8.14
N LEU A 301 -0.36 -15.78 -6.84
CA LEU A 301 -1.35 -16.63 -6.19
C LEU A 301 -1.55 -17.94 -6.95
N SER A 302 -0.79 -18.96 -6.55
CA SER A 302 -1.01 -20.35 -6.93
C SER A 302 -2.51 -20.64 -7.03
N THR A 303 -2.94 -21.14 -8.18
CA THR A 303 -4.33 -21.23 -8.66
C THR A 303 -5.29 -22.08 -7.79
N ARG A 304 -4.90 -22.46 -6.58
CA ARG A 304 -5.66 -23.19 -5.58
C ARG A 304 -6.51 -22.29 -4.67
N PHE A 305 -7.12 -21.24 -5.21
CA PHE A 305 -8.11 -20.47 -4.44
C PHE A 305 -9.46 -21.19 -4.44
N PRO A 306 -10.08 -21.44 -3.27
CA PRO A 306 -11.48 -21.84 -3.21
C PRO A 306 -12.31 -20.69 -3.77
N ILE A 307 -13.06 -20.99 -4.84
CA ILE A 307 -13.94 -20.03 -5.49
C ILE A 307 -15.08 -19.74 -4.52
N LEU A 308 -15.03 -18.60 -3.82
CA LEU A 308 -16.22 -18.01 -3.20
C LEU A 308 -17.16 -17.62 -4.34
N ARG A 309 -18.17 -18.46 -4.59
CA ARG A 309 -19.25 -18.19 -5.54
C ARG A 309 -20.06 -17.01 -5.00
N HIS A 310 -19.70 -15.79 -5.37
CA HIS A 310 -20.53 -14.63 -5.12
C HIS A 310 -21.60 -14.52 -6.22
N VAL A 311 -22.83 -14.30 -5.78
CA VAL A 311 -24.06 -14.18 -6.60
C VAL A 311 -23.90 -13.06 -7.63
N SER A 312 -24.32 -13.35 -8.85
CA SER A 312 -24.10 -12.59 -10.07
C SER A 312 -24.92 -11.30 -10.16
N ASP A 313 -24.25 -10.15 -10.10
CA ASP A 313 -24.73 -8.85 -10.60
C ASP A 313 -23.95 -8.41 -11.86
N GLU A 314 -23.40 -9.35 -12.63
CA GLU A 314 -22.66 -9.04 -13.86
C GLU A 314 -23.56 -9.19 -15.07
N ASN A 315 -24.15 -8.09 -15.57
CA ASN A 315 -24.54 -8.02 -16.98
C ASN A 315 -24.59 -6.62 -17.64
N ASN A 316 -24.41 -5.48 -16.95
CA ASN A 316 -24.70 -4.18 -17.59
C ASN A 316 -23.52 -3.21 -17.84
N GLU A 317 -22.29 -3.49 -17.40
CA GLU A 317 -21.21 -2.48 -17.50
C GLU A 317 -20.17 -2.73 -18.59
N LYS A 318 -20.17 -3.90 -19.25
CA LYS A 318 -19.26 -4.15 -20.37
C LYS A 318 -19.59 -3.28 -21.59
N ASP A 319 -20.84 -2.88 -21.71
CA ASP A 319 -21.34 -2.07 -22.81
C ASP A 319 -20.90 -0.60 -22.69
N ALA A 320 -20.63 -0.10 -21.48
CA ALA A 320 -20.30 1.32 -21.27
C ALA A 320 -18.87 1.69 -21.72
N ASP A 321 -17.88 0.83 -21.44
CA ASP A 321 -16.48 1.08 -21.83
C ASP A 321 -16.25 0.83 -23.33
N GLU A 322 -16.99 -0.10 -23.95
CA GLU A 322 -16.96 -0.28 -25.41
C GLU A 322 -17.68 0.85 -26.14
N ALA A 323 -18.84 1.29 -25.64
CA ALA A 323 -19.56 2.43 -26.20
C ALA A 323 -18.74 3.73 -26.15
N LYS A 324 -17.97 3.96 -25.07
CA LYS A 324 -17.10 5.13 -24.96
C LYS A 324 -15.94 5.10 -25.96
N LYS A 325 -15.28 3.95 -26.13
CA LYS A 325 -14.21 3.80 -27.13
C LYS A 325 -14.73 3.97 -28.56
N GLU A 326 -15.95 3.52 -28.83
CA GLU A 326 -16.56 3.70 -30.14
C GLU A 326 -16.98 5.15 -30.39
N ALA A 327 -17.44 5.87 -29.36
CA ALA A 327 -17.73 7.30 -29.43
C ALA A 327 -16.46 8.13 -29.70
N ASP A 328 -15.38 7.89 -28.93
CA ASP A 328 -14.10 8.59 -29.09
C ASP A 328 -13.50 8.34 -30.49
N LYS A 329 -13.70 7.14 -31.05
CA LYS A 329 -13.26 6.81 -32.43
C LYS A 329 -14.09 7.54 -33.48
N LYS A 330 -15.42 7.58 -33.35
CA LYS A 330 -16.30 8.30 -34.29
C LYS A 330 -16.03 9.80 -34.30
N GLU A 331 -15.70 10.39 -33.15
CA GLU A 331 -15.34 11.81 -33.06
C GLU A 331 -14.01 12.10 -33.76
N ALA A 332 -13.00 11.24 -33.58
CA ALA A 332 -11.71 11.37 -34.26
C ALA A 332 -11.81 11.19 -35.79
N ASP A 333 -12.65 10.25 -36.25
CA ASP A 333 -12.87 10.02 -37.68
C ASP A 333 -13.61 11.22 -38.32
N LYS A 334 -14.59 11.81 -37.63
CA LYS A 334 -15.32 13.00 -38.09
C LYS A 334 -14.44 14.25 -38.15
N ALA A 335 -13.51 14.42 -37.20
CA ALA A 335 -12.56 15.53 -37.23
C ALA A 335 -11.64 15.47 -38.46
N LYS A 336 -11.17 14.27 -38.84
CA LYS A 336 -10.35 14.08 -40.04
C LYS A 336 -11.11 14.34 -41.34
N GLU A 337 -12.39 13.98 -41.39
CA GLU A 337 -13.23 14.22 -42.57
C GLU A 337 -13.45 15.72 -42.80
N ASN A 338 -13.68 16.50 -41.74
CA ASN A 338 -13.79 17.96 -41.81
C ASN A 338 -12.47 18.61 -42.25
N GLU A 339 -11.32 18.17 -41.72
CA GLU A 339 -10.01 18.70 -42.09
C GLU A 339 -9.71 18.47 -43.59
N MET A 340 -10.04 17.28 -44.12
CA MET A 340 -9.91 16.97 -45.54
C MET A 340 -10.87 17.76 -46.44
N ALA A 341 -12.06 18.11 -45.94
CA ALA A 341 -13.02 18.93 -46.68
C ALA A 341 -12.55 20.40 -46.80
N GLU A 342 -11.98 20.95 -45.73
CA GLU A 342 -11.40 22.30 -45.74
C GLU A 342 -10.18 22.41 -46.66
N THR A 343 -9.31 21.38 -46.70
CA THR A 343 -8.16 21.39 -47.63
C THR A 343 -8.61 21.41 -49.09
N ARG A 344 -9.62 20.60 -49.45
CA ARG A 344 -10.18 20.57 -50.82
C ARG A 344 -10.86 21.88 -51.22
N ALA A 345 -11.50 22.56 -50.27
CA ALA A 345 -12.13 23.85 -50.52
C ALA A 345 -11.12 24.98 -50.73
N SER A 346 -9.90 24.86 -50.18
CA SER A 346 -8.82 25.83 -50.36
C SER A 346 -8.01 25.66 -51.67
N GLU A 347 -8.13 24.50 -52.32
CA GLU A 347 -7.47 24.18 -53.59
C GLU A 347 -8.37 24.42 -54.82
N SER A 348 -9.63 24.81 -54.60
CA SER A 348 -10.61 25.19 -55.63
C SER A 348 -10.77 26.71 -55.67
#